data_AF-A0A7J9G372-F1
#
_entry.id   AF-A0A7J9G372-F1
#
_cell.length_a   1.000
_cell.length_b   1.000
_cell.length_c   1.000
_cell.angle_alpha   90.00
_cell.angle_beta   90.00
_cell.angle_gamma   90.00
#
_symmetry.space_group_name_H-M   'P 1'
#
loop_
_entity.id
_entity.type
_entity.pdbx_description
1 polymer ?
#
loop_
_entity_poly.entity_id
_entity_poly.type
_entity_poly.pdbx_seq_one_letter_code
_entity_poly.pdbx_strand_id
1 'polypeptide(L)'
;YGPLFKTNIAGRPVAVSSDPEFNYFVLQQEGKLIELYYMDSFSQTVHNDNLSNLGGYFQRYLRRSILRHFGHEPLKRKLLSELEDVINHELHKWTNLPEVDVKRQTVPKKRKAIKLTTWVLEERMKGYSYDNSAEGCNKEGDFLDEVIGDIGKEAFFTKEFVSFLLFGLLVATVETISPTVTLATMYLLDNPSAL
;
A
#
# COMPACT_ATOMS: atom_id res chain seq x y z
N TYR A 1 2.65 -15.65 27.63
CA TYR A 1 2.25 -14.23 27.67
C TYR A 1 0.73 -14.02 27.73
N GLY A 2 -0.12 -15.05 27.61
CA GLY A 2 -1.57 -14.87 27.66
C GLY A 2 -2.11 -14.20 26.38
N PRO A 3 -3.44 -14.20 26.18
CA PRO A 3 -4.04 -13.66 24.96
C PRO A 3 -4.07 -12.11 24.93
N LEU A 4 -3.79 -11.44 26.05
CA LEU A 4 -3.59 -10.00 26.13
C LEU A 4 -2.35 -9.71 26.98
N PHE A 5 -1.38 -8.99 26.41
CA PHE A 5 -0.13 -8.66 27.11
C PHE A 5 0.38 -7.27 26.76
N LYS A 6 1.21 -6.71 27.65
CA LYS A 6 1.87 -5.42 27.44
C LYS A 6 3.29 -5.63 26.95
N THR A 7 3.73 -4.84 25.98
CA THR A 7 5.10 -4.81 25.49
C THR A 7 5.49 -3.38 25.10
N ASN A 8 6.69 -3.17 24.60
CA ASN A 8 7.15 -1.89 24.09
C ASN A 8 7.54 -2.03 22.62
N ILE A 9 6.91 -1.24 21.75
CA ILE A 9 7.25 -1.15 20.32
C ILE A 9 7.81 0.25 20.07
N ALA A 10 9.05 0.33 19.59
CA ALA A 10 9.73 1.58 19.25
C ALA A 10 9.74 2.64 20.38
N GLY A 11 9.90 2.20 21.64
CA GLY A 11 9.91 3.08 22.81
C GLY A 11 8.52 3.37 23.38
N ARG A 12 7.44 2.96 22.71
CA ARG A 12 6.06 3.19 23.16
C ARG A 12 5.46 1.96 23.83
N PRO A 13 4.85 2.10 25.02
CA PRO A 13 4.13 1.01 25.65
C PRO A 13 2.89 0.67 24.83
N VAL A 14 2.74 -0.60 24.47
CA VAL A 14 1.60 -1.11 23.69
C VAL A 14 0.99 -2.33 24.37
N ALA A 15 -0.31 -2.51 24.20
CA ALA A 15 -1.00 -3.75 24.52
C ALA A 15 -1.22 -4.54 23.23
N VAL A 16 -0.88 -5.83 23.24
CA VAL A 16 -1.05 -6.75 22.12
C VAL A 16 -2.07 -7.80 22.52
N SER A 17 -3.07 -8.00 21.66
CA SER A 17 -4.12 -9.00 21.84
C SER A 17 -4.09 -10.05 20.74
N SER A 18 -4.07 -11.32 21.13
CA SER A 18 -4.33 -12.48 20.27
C SER A 18 -5.71 -13.09 20.52
N ASP A 19 -6.56 -12.43 21.33
CA ASP A 19 -7.94 -12.84 21.59
C ASP A 19 -8.84 -12.40 20.42
N PRO A 20 -9.46 -13.34 19.67
CA PRO A 20 -10.34 -13.00 18.55
C PRO A 20 -11.58 -12.18 18.94
N GLU A 21 -12.18 -12.46 20.10
CA GLU A 21 -13.41 -11.78 20.54
C GLU A 21 -13.11 -10.34 20.93
N PHE A 22 -12.02 -10.15 21.68
CA PHE A 22 -11.54 -8.81 22.03
C PHE A 22 -11.10 -8.03 20.79
N ASN A 23 -10.38 -8.65 19.86
CA ASN A 23 -9.95 -8.00 18.61
C ASN A 23 -11.16 -7.57 17.76
N TYR A 24 -12.19 -8.40 17.68
CA TYR A 24 -13.43 -8.07 16.99
C TYR A 24 -14.15 -6.88 17.66
N PHE A 25 -14.25 -6.88 18.99
CA PHE A 25 -14.79 -5.75 19.73
C PHE A 25 -14.01 -4.45 19.47
N VAL A 26 -12.68 -4.50 19.51
CA VAL A 26 -11.80 -3.34 19.25
C VAL A 26 -12.08 -2.74 17.87
N LEU A 27 -12.18 -3.57 16.84
CA LEU A 27 -12.50 -3.12 15.47
C LEU A 27 -13.89 -2.47 15.37
N GLN A 28 -14.89 -2.96 16.12
CA GLN A 28 -16.22 -2.35 16.13
C GLN A 28 -16.28 -0.98 16.83
N GLN A 29 -15.31 -0.70 17.71
CA GLN A 29 -15.20 0.56 18.45
C GLN A 29 -14.29 1.60 17.78
N GLU A 30 -13.76 1.29 16.60
CA GLU A 30 -12.98 2.23 15.77
C GLU A 30 -13.80 3.50 15.48
N GLY A 31 -13.23 4.66 15.79
CA GLY A 31 -13.87 5.97 15.66
C GLY A 31 -14.92 6.29 16.73
N LYS A 32 -15.07 5.46 17.77
CA LYS A 32 -15.96 5.70 18.93
C LYS A 32 -15.18 5.78 20.23
N LEU A 33 -14.65 4.63 20.67
CA LEU A 33 -13.85 4.49 21.90
C LEU A 33 -12.37 4.29 21.58
N ILE A 34 -12.06 3.94 20.33
CA ILE A 34 -10.71 3.60 19.89
C ILE A 34 -10.39 4.40 18.64
N GLU A 35 -9.24 5.07 18.67
CA GLU A 35 -8.71 5.81 17.52
C GLU A 35 -7.57 5.00 16.88
N LEU A 36 -7.49 5.03 15.55
CA LEU A 36 -6.37 4.45 14.83
C LEU A 36 -5.10 5.25 15.12
N TYR A 37 -4.10 4.57 15.65
CA TYR A 37 -2.77 5.14 15.79
C TYR A 37 -1.98 4.95 14.50
N TYR A 38 -1.55 6.06 13.90
CA TYR A 38 -0.53 6.07 12.86
C TYR A 38 0.83 6.41 13.48
N MET A 39 1.93 5.94 12.88
CA MET A 39 3.28 6.23 13.37
C MET A 39 3.51 7.74 13.54
N ASP A 40 4.25 8.14 14.57
CA ASP A 40 4.52 9.56 14.86
C ASP A 40 5.04 10.35 13.66
N SER A 41 5.89 9.75 12.83
CA SER A 41 6.39 10.38 11.59
C SER A 41 5.28 10.69 10.59
N PHE A 42 4.24 9.85 10.53
CA PHE A 42 3.04 10.09 9.73
C PHE A 42 2.20 11.20 10.34
N SER A 43 2.00 11.17 11.67
CA SER A 43 1.28 12.21 12.41
C SER A 43 1.96 13.58 12.37
N GLN A 44 3.29 13.64 12.35
CA GLN A 44 4.07 14.88 12.27
C GLN A 44 4.01 15.54 10.89
N THR A 45 3.95 14.73 9.82
CA THR A 45 3.84 15.24 8.45
C THR A 45 2.43 15.79 8.17
N VAL A 46 1.44 15.29 8.90
CA VAL A 46 0.06 15.78 8.91
C VAL A 46 -0.06 16.89 9.98
N HIS A 47 0.59 18.02 9.76
CA HIS A 47 0.59 19.13 10.74
C HIS A 47 -0.74 19.92 10.68
N ASN A 48 -1.67 19.60 11.58
CA ASN A 48 -2.64 20.51 12.23
C ASN A 48 -3.79 19.68 12.84
N ASP A 49 -4.01 19.83 14.16
CA ASP A 49 -5.19 19.74 15.04
C ASP A 49 -6.49 18.97 14.67
N ASN A 50 -6.59 18.35 13.50
CA ASN A 50 -7.78 17.70 12.94
C ASN A 50 -7.62 16.18 12.80
N LEU A 51 -6.53 15.58 13.33
CA LEU A 51 -6.15 14.17 13.09
C LEU A 51 -7.25 13.17 13.49
N SER A 52 -8.02 13.47 14.55
CA SER A 52 -9.09 12.61 15.05
C SER A 52 -10.29 12.52 14.10
N ASN A 53 -10.62 13.60 13.40
CA ASN A 53 -11.62 13.59 12.31
C ASN A 53 -11.01 13.11 10.98
N LEU A 54 -9.69 13.21 10.84
CA LEU A 54 -8.97 12.90 9.61
C LEU A 54 -8.79 11.41 9.37
N GLY A 55 -8.53 10.61 10.42
CA GLY A 55 -8.30 9.17 10.28
C GLY A 55 -9.46 8.46 9.56
N GLY A 56 -10.69 8.72 10.02
CA GLY A 56 -11.90 8.13 9.42
C GLY A 56 -12.24 8.68 8.04
N TYR A 57 -12.04 9.97 7.79
CA TYR A 57 -12.29 10.57 6.48
C TYR A 57 -11.27 10.08 5.44
N PHE A 58 -9.99 10.11 5.77
CA PHE A 58 -8.90 9.65 4.91
C PHE A 58 -9.02 8.16 4.60
N GLN A 59 -9.32 7.32 5.59
CA GLN A 59 -9.55 5.89 5.38
C GLN A 59 -10.76 5.64 4.46
N ARG A 60 -11.86 6.41 4.59
CA ARG A 60 -13.00 6.33 3.66
C ARG A 60 -12.62 6.76 2.25
N TYR A 61 -11.85 7.85 2.12
CA TYR A 61 -11.31 8.30 0.84
C TYR A 61 -10.45 7.20 0.19
N LEU A 62 -9.43 6.71 0.90
CA LEU A 62 -8.54 5.65 0.42
C LEU A 62 -9.32 4.42 0.01
N ARG A 63 -10.28 3.98 0.84
CA ARG A 63 -11.12 2.82 0.54
C ARG A 63 -11.92 3.02 -0.74
N ARG A 64 -12.54 4.19 -0.94
CA ARG A 64 -13.27 4.49 -2.17
C ARG A 64 -12.35 4.51 -3.38
N SER A 65 -11.19 5.16 -3.26
CA SER A 65 -10.21 5.25 -4.34
C SER A 65 -9.67 3.87 -4.73
N ILE A 66 -9.26 3.06 -3.76
CA ILE A 66 -8.82 1.68 -4.00
C ILE A 66 -9.92 0.85 -4.65
N LEU A 67 -11.17 0.93 -4.18
CA LEU A 67 -12.28 0.19 -4.80
C LEU A 67 -12.59 0.65 -6.22
N ARG A 68 -12.36 1.93 -6.55
CA ARG A 68 -12.56 2.44 -7.90
C ARG A 68 -11.51 1.92 -8.88
N HIS A 69 -10.24 1.86 -8.47
CA HIS A 69 -9.11 1.47 -9.34
C HIS A 69 -8.76 -0.01 -9.28
N PHE A 70 -9.01 -0.66 -8.14
CA PHE A 70 -8.68 -2.05 -7.85
C PHE A 70 -9.92 -2.86 -7.43
N GLY A 71 -11.11 -2.36 -7.71
CA GLY A 71 -12.36 -3.09 -7.49
C GLY A 71 -12.49 -4.29 -8.43
N HIS A 72 -13.56 -5.05 -8.25
CA HIS A 72 -13.82 -6.27 -9.01
C HIS A 72 -13.70 -6.08 -10.53
N GLU A 73 -14.21 -4.94 -11.01
CA GLU A 73 -14.36 -4.68 -12.43
C GLU A 73 -13.05 -4.30 -13.13
N PRO A 74 -12.26 -3.30 -12.68
CA PRO A 74 -10.91 -3.06 -13.21
C PRO A 74 -9.97 -4.26 -13.00
N LEU A 75 -10.11 -4.95 -11.86
CA LEU A 75 -9.29 -6.11 -11.53
C LEU A 75 -9.44 -7.18 -12.60
N LYS A 76 -10.69 -7.56 -12.90
CA LYS A 76 -10.99 -8.62 -13.86
C LYS A 76 -10.66 -8.23 -15.31
N ARG A 77 -10.91 -6.98 -15.69
CA ARG A 77 -10.76 -6.56 -17.09
C ARG A 77 -9.33 -6.27 -17.51
N LYS A 78 -8.49 -5.77 -16.60
CA LYS A 78 -7.16 -5.25 -16.95
C LYS A 78 -6.05 -5.82 -16.08
N LEU A 79 -6.17 -5.68 -14.76
CA LEU A 79 -5.07 -6.01 -13.85
C LEU A 79 -4.73 -7.50 -13.84
N LEU A 80 -5.72 -8.39 -13.96
CA LEU A 80 -5.46 -9.84 -14.01
C LEU A 80 -4.64 -10.23 -15.26
N SER A 81 -4.98 -9.70 -16.43
CA SER A 81 -4.23 -9.98 -17.66
C SER A 81 -2.81 -9.44 -17.58
N GLU A 82 -2.65 -8.19 -17.11
CA GLU A 82 -1.33 -7.57 -16.96
C GLU A 82 -0.47 -8.32 -15.93
N LEU A 83 -1.08 -8.77 -14.82
CA LEU A 83 -0.38 -9.60 -13.83
C LEU A 83 0.03 -10.94 -14.42
N GLU A 84 -0.86 -11.61 -15.16
CA GLU A 84 -0.56 -12.88 -15.81
C GLU A 84 0.61 -12.74 -16.80
N ASP A 85 0.61 -11.69 -17.62
CA ASP A 85 1.69 -11.40 -18.56
C ASP A 85 3.03 -11.18 -17.84
N VAL A 86 3.04 -10.40 -16.75
CA VAL A 86 4.25 -10.14 -15.95
C VAL A 86 4.74 -11.42 -15.27
N ILE A 87 3.85 -12.22 -14.69
CA ILE A 87 4.19 -13.48 -14.04
C ILE A 87 4.79 -14.45 -15.07
N ASN A 88 4.13 -14.63 -16.21
CA ASN A 88 4.61 -15.51 -17.27
C ASN A 88 5.97 -15.06 -17.81
N HIS A 89 6.16 -13.74 -17.98
CA HIS A 89 7.43 -13.18 -18.41
C HIS A 89 8.56 -13.44 -17.39
N GLU A 90 8.34 -13.18 -16.10
CA GLU A 90 9.35 -13.42 -15.07
C GLU A 90 9.62 -14.92 -14.87
N LEU A 91 8.59 -15.78 -14.89
CA LEU A 91 8.78 -17.24 -14.83
C LEU A 91 9.59 -17.74 -16.01
N HIS A 92 9.28 -17.30 -17.24
CA HIS A 92 10.06 -17.67 -18.42
C HIS A 92 11.50 -17.15 -18.34
N LYS A 93 11.74 -16.02 -17.69
CA LYS A 93 13.10 -15.54 -17.45
C LYS A 93 13.82 -16.41 -16.42
N TRP A 94 13.14 -16.87 -15.39
CA TRP A 94 13.70 -17.75 -14.36
C TRP A 94 14.05 -19.14 -14.88
N THR A 95 13.29 -19.68 -15.85
CA THR A 95 13.63 -20.98 -16.48
C THR A 95 14.95 -20.96 -17.25
N ASN A 96 15.43 -19.77 -17.66
CA ASN A 96 16.71 -19.62 -18.34
C ASN A 96 17.91 -19.48 -17.38
N LEU A 97 17.68 -19.49 -16.07
CA LEU A 97 18.74 -19.38 -15.05
C LEU A 97 19.00 -20.74 -14.39
N PRO A 98 20.28 -21.10 -14.15
CA PRO A 98 20.63 -22.39 -13.53
C PRO A 98 20.22 -22.50 -12.05
N GLU A 99 20.07 -21.36 -11.37
CA GLU A 99 19.64 -21.27 -9.97
C GLU A 99 18.96 -19.91 -9.72
N VAL A 100 17.87 -19.89 -8.94
CA VAL A 100 17.11 -18.67 -8.66
C VAL A 100 16.86 -18.54 -7.16
N ASP A 101 17.43 -17.49 -6.56
CA ASP A 101 17.06 -17.06 -5.21
C ASP A 101 15.76 -16.25 -5.26
N VAL A 102 14.64 -16.93 -5.01
CA VAL A 102 13.28 -16.36 -5.02
C VAL A 102 13.14 -15.18 -4.04
N LYS A 103 13.87 -15.19 -2.91
CA LYS A 103 13.83 -14.09 -1.94
C LYS A 103 14.50 -12.85 -2.50
N ARG A 104 15.62 -13.00 -3.22
CA ARG A 104 16.31 -11.86 -3.85
C ARG A 104 15.58 -11.31 -5.06
N GLN A 105 14.85 -12.14 -5.81
CA GLN A 105 14.08 -11.70 -6.98
C GLN A 105 12.78 -10.97 -6.58
N THR A 106 12.20 -11.29 -5.42
CA THR A 106 10.91 -10.73 -4.97
C THR A 106 11.02 -9.48 -4.11
N VAL A 107 12.22 -9.09 -3.67
CA VAL A 107 12.44 -7.89 -2.84
C VAL A 107 12.95 -6.73 -3.71
N PRO A 108 12.19 -5.64 -3.89
CA PRO A 108 12.68 -4.44 -4.56
C PRO A 108 13.83 -3.82 -3.78
N LYS A 109 14.78 -3.19 -4.51
CA LYS A 109 15.92 -2.48 -3.90
C LYS A 109 15.43 -1.27 -3.10
N LYS A 110 15.19 -1.46 -1.80
CA LYS A 110 14.63 -0.45 -0.86
C LYS A 110 15.48 0.84 -0.73
N ARG A 111 16.79 0.80 -1.00
CA ARG A 111 17.75 1.89 -0.68
C ARG A 111 17.60 3.20 -1.47
N LYS A 112 16.69 3.28 -2.45
CA LYS A 112 16.35 4.53 -3.15
C LYS A 112 14.84 4.76 -3.28
N ALA A 113 14.02 3.92 -2.64
CA ALA A 113 12.58 3.88 -2.87
C ALA A 113 11.87 5.21 -2.53
N ILE A 114 12.20 5.86 -1.40
CA ILE A 114 11.61 7.16 -1.06
C ILE A 114 11.98 8.25 -2.08
N LYS A 115 13.24 8.27 -2.56
CA LYS A 115 13.65 9.22 -3.59
C LYS A 115 12.94 8.95 -4.92
N LEU A 116 12.73 7.68 -5.24
CA LEU A 116 12.00 7.26 -6.43
C LEU A 116 10.51 7.59 -6.34
N THR A 117 9.84 7.39 -5.19
CA THR A 117 8.43 7.77 -5.02
C THR A 117 8.24 9.28 -5.13
N THR A 118 9.12 10.06 -4.50
CA THR A 118 9.10 11.52 -4.63
C THR A 118 9.38 11.95 -6.07
N TRP A 119 10.34 11.32 -6.76
CA TRP A 119 10.62 11.62 -8.17
C TRP A 119 9.44 11.27 -9.10
N VAL A 120 8.84 10.09 -8.94
CA VAL A 120 7.66 9.67 -9.70
C VAL A 120 6.50 10.64 -9.47
N LEU A 121 6.28 11.05 -8.22
CA LEU A 121 5.26 12.02 -7.86
C LEU A 121 5.51 13.37 -8.53
N GLU A 122 6.74 13.89 -8.45
CA GLU A 122 7.13 15.16 -9.07
C GLU A 122 6.99 15.16 -10.58
N GLU A 123 7.41 14.08 -11.22
CA GLU A 123 7.35 13.96 -12.68
C GLU A 123 5.90 13.91 -13.18
N ARG A 124 5.04 13.16 -12.47
CA ARG A 124 3.60 13.11 -12.77
C ARG A 124 2.90 14.45 -12.51
N MET A 125 3.28 15.18 -11.47
CA MET A 125 2.74 16.53 -11.21
C MET A 125 3.11 17.53 -12.31
N LYS A 126 4.32 17.46 -12.88
CA LYS A 126 4.71 18.32 -14.02
C LYS A 126 3.83 18.05 -15.24
N GLY A 127 3.52 16.77 -15.51
CA GLY A 127 2.59 16.39 -16.57
C GLY A 127 1.18 16.97 -16.36
N TYR A 128 0.70 16.96 -15.12
CA TYR A 128 -0.61 17.50 -14.74
C TYR A 128 -0.74 19.01 -14.98
N SER A 129 0.31 19.79 -14.70
CA SER A 129 0.31 21.25 -14.92
C SER A 129 0.36 21.65 -16.40
N TYR A 130 0.83 20.77 -17.29
CA TYR A 130 0.92 21.03 -18.73
C TYR A 130 -0.41 20.72 -19.44
N ASP A 131 -1.13 19.68 -18.99
CA ASP A 131 -2.40 19.22 -19.59
C ASP A 131 -3.60 20.16 -19.27
N ASN A 132 -3.59 20.91 -18.17
CA ASN A 132 -4.70 21.83 -17.81
C ASN A 132 -4.81 23.08 -18.73
N SER A 133 -3.90 23.25 -19.70
CA SER A 133 -4.02 24.22 -20.79
C SER A 133 -4.80 23.67 -21.99
N ALA A 134 -5.07 22.37 -22.04
CA ALA A 134 -5.82 21.72 -23.10
C ALA A 134 -7.11 21.13 -22.50
N GLU A 135 -8.18 21.91 -22.56
CA GLU A 135 -9.53 21.41 -22.31
C GLU A 135 -9.81 20.13 -23.13
N GLY A 136 -10.34 19.11 -22.46
CA GLY A 136 -11.04 18.02 -23.12
C GLY A 136 -10.23 16.74 -23.34
N CYS A 137 -9.92 16.00 -22.27
CA CYS A 137 -9.86 14.56 -22.38
C CYS A 137 -10.38 13.92 -21.10
N ASN A 138 -11.55 13.28 -21.19
CA ASN A 138 -11.98 12.26 -20.22
C ASN A 138 -10.99 11.09 -20.31
N LYS A 139 -9.81 11.23 -19.71
CA LYS A 139 -8.96 10.10 -19.41
C LYS A 139 -9.44 9.56 -18.08
N GLU A 140 -9.91 8.31 -18.07
CA GLU A 140 -9.98 7.50 -16.86
C GLU A 140 -8.52 7.33 -16.37
N GLY A 141 -8.05 8.31 -15.58
CA GLY A 141 -6.71 8.31 -14.99
C GLY A 141 -6.54 7.13 -14.03
N ASP A 142 -5.28 6.76 -13.79
CA ASP A 142 -4.94 5.71 -12.84
C ASP A 142 -5.08 6.21 -11.37
N PHE A 143 -4.87 5.32 -10.40
CA PHE A 143 -4.94 5.68 -8.98
C PHE A 143 -4.04 6.88 -8.62
N LEU A 144 -2.85 6.98 -9.23
CA LEU A 144 -1.95 8.10 -8.95
C LEU A 144 -2.48 9.40 -9.54
N ASP A 145 -3.10 9.36 -10.72
CA ASP A 145 -3.70 10.54 -11.32
C ASP A 145 -4.87 11.09 -10.47
N GLU A 146 -5.65 10.20 -9.84
CA GLU A 146 -6.68 10.60 -8.85
C GLU A 146 -6.05 11.24 -7.61
N VAL A 147 -5.09 10.56 -6.98
CA VAL A 147 -4.44 11.06 -5.76
C VAL A 147 -3.69 12.38 -6.02
N ILE A 148 -3.03 12.52 -7.17
CA ILE A 148 -2.34 13.75 -7.57
C ILE A 148 -3.34 14.87 -7.85
N GLY A 149 -4.45 14.57 -8.53
CA GLY A 149 -5.51 15.53 -8.79
C GLY A 149 -6.21 16.04 -7.52
N ASP A 150 -6.10 15.32 -6.41
CA ASP A 150 -6.65 15.70 -5.11
C ASP A 150 -5.66 16.44 -4.20
N ILE A 151 -4.38 16.57 -4.60
CA ILE A 151 -3.36 17.34 -3.87
C ILE A 151 -3.82 18.80 -3.76
N GLY A 152 -3.87 19.31 -2.53
CA GLY A 152 -4.26 20.69 -2.24
C GLY A 152 -5.77 20.95 -2.23
N LYS A 153 -6.64 19.98 -2.57
CA LYS A 153 -8.09 20.12 -2.37
C LYS A 153 -8.49 20.15 -0.90
N GLU A 154 -7.70 19.51 -0.06
CA GLU A 154 -7.89 19.45 1.39
C GLU A 154 -6.56 19.74 2.09
N ALA A 155 -6.64 20.35 3.27
CA ALA A 155 -5.46 20.85 4.00
C ALA A 155 -4.43 19.77 4.34
N PHE A 156 -4.83 18.50 4.39
CA PHE A 156 -3.94 17.38 4.71
C PHE A 156 -3.35 16.67 3.48
N PHE A 157 -3.93 16.86 2.29
CA PHE A 157 -3.45 16.25 1.04
C PHE A 157 -2.26 17.06 0.49
N THR A 158 -1.15 17.01 1.23
CA THR A 158 0.11 17.66 0.83
C THR A 158 0.96 16.72 -0.02
N LYS A 159 1.90 17.29 -0.78
CA LYS A 159 2.84 16.51 -1.59
C LYS A 159 3.68 15.56 -0.73
N GLU A 160 4.06 16.00 0.46
CA GLU A 160 4.81 15.21 1.44
C GLU A 160 3.98 14.02 1.90
N PHE A 161 2.72 14.25 2.27
CA PHE A 161 1.79 13.21 2.70
C PHE A 161 1.57 12.16 1.61
N VAL A 162 1.34 12.59 0.36
CA VAL A 162 1.17 11.68 -0.77
C VAL A 162 2.44 10.87 -1.01
N SER A 163 3.63 11.46 -0.93
CA SER A 163 4.89 10.70 -1.06
C SER A 163 5.02 9.61 0.01
N PHE A 164 4.67 9.92 1.27
CA PHE A 164 4.65 8.93 2.35
C PHE A 164 3.59 7.85 2.15
N LEU A 165 2.40 8.21 1.65
CA LEU A 165 1.35 7.25 1.32
C LEU A 165 1.81 6.27 0.23
N LEU A 166 2.40 6.77 -0.86
CA LEU A 166 2.93 5.93 -1.94
C LEU A 166 4.05 5.02 -1.46
N PHE A 167 4.95 5.54 -0.63
CA PHE A 167 5.99 4.74 -0.01
C PHE A 167 5.40 3.66 0.91
N GLY A 168 4.42 4.01 1.75
CA GLY A 168 3.74 3.08 2.65
C GLY A 168 3.04 1.94 1.89
N LEU A 169 2.34 2.25 0.80
CA LEU A 169 1.69 1.25 -0.07
C LEU A 169 2.71 0.32 -0.74
N LEU A 170 3.84 0.86 -1.22
CA LEU A 170 4.93 0.05 -1.78
C LEU A 170 5.58 -0.87 -0.74
N VAL A 171 5.81 -0.37 0.48
CA VAL A 171 6.37 -1.17 1.56
C VAL A 171 5.41 -2.28 1.99
N ALA A 172 4.12 -1.95 2.17
CA ALA A 172 3.09 -2.90 2.58
C ALA A 172 2.96 -4.08 1.61
N THR A 173 3.02 -3.82 0.30
CA THR A 173 2.95 -4.87 -0.73
C THR A 173 4.22 -5.73 -0.74
N VAL A 174 5.42 -5.14 -0.67
CA VAL A 174 6.69 -5.88 -0.67
C VAL A 174 6.82 -6.81 0.53
N GLU A 175 6.49 -6.32 1.72
CA GLU A 175 6.65 -7.10 2.95
C GLU A 175 5.65 -8.24 3.07
N THR A 176 4.51 -8.14 2.38
CA THR A 176 3.48 -9.19 2.37
C THR A 176 3.68 -10.19 1.22
N ILE A 177 3.95 -9.71 0.00
CA ILE A 177 3.97 -10.55 -1.21
C ILE A 177 5.25 -11.42 -1.26
N SER A 178 6.42 -10.87 -0.95
CA SER A 178 7.69 -11.61 -1.01
C SER A 178 7.69 -12.90 -0.16
N PRO A 179 7.32 -12.86 1.14
CA PRO A 179 7.25 -14.09 1.93
C PRO A 179 6.12 -15.01 1.47
N THR A 180 4.98 -14.47 1.01
CA THR A 180 3.87 -15.28 0.50
C THR A 180 4.28 -16.09 -0.72
N VAL A 181 4.91 -15.46 -1.71
CA VAL A 181 5.42 -16.14 -2.92
C VAL A 181 6.49 -17.16 -2.54
N THR A 182 7.42 -16.78 -1.66
CA THR A 182 8.48 -17.70 -1.20
C THR A 182 7.90 -18.93 -0.53
N LEU A 183 6.94 -18.76 0.38
CA LEU A 183 6.28 -19.87 1.07
C LEU A 183 5.47 -20.71 0.10
N ALA A 184 4.73 -20.11 -0.83
CA ALA A 184 4.00 -20.82 -1.86
C ALA A 184 4.93 -21.70 -2.71
N THR A 185 6.07 -21.15 -3.16
CA THR A 185 7.07 -21.94 -3.91
C THR A 185 7.66 -23.06 -3.07
N MET A 186 7.94 -22.82 -1.79
CA MET A 186 8.48 -23.84 -0.88
C MET A 186 7.46 -24.98 -0.68
N TYR A 187 6.19 -24.65 -0.41
CA TYR A 187 5.13 -25.66 -0.25
C TYR A 187 4.90 -26.49 -1.52
N LEU A 188 4.96 -25.88 -2.70
CA LEU A 188 4.84 -26.60 -3.97
C LEU A 188 6.03 -27.54 -4.22
N LEU A 189 7.25 -27.10 -3.91
CA LEU A 189 8.45 -27.93 -4.05
C LEU A 189 8.48 -29.10 -3.06
N ASP A 190 8.01 -28.90 -1.83
CA ASP A 190 7.97 -29.93 -0.79
C ASP A 190 6.84 -30.95 -1.01
N ASN A 191 5.83 -30.63 -1.83
CA ASN A 191 4.68 -31.49 -2.11
C ASN A 191 4.50 -31.70 -3.63
N PRO A 192 5.33 -32.54 -4.28
CA PRO A 192 5.30 -32.73 -5.73
C PRO A 192 3.99 -33.35 -6.25
N SER A 193 3.13 -33.90 -5.39
CA SER A 193 1.80 -34.40 -5.75
C SER A 193 0.74 -33.30 -5.89
N ALA A 194 1.05 -32.05 -5.51
CA ALA A 194 0.16 -30.90 -5.60
C ALA A 194 0.35 -30.07 -6.90
N LEU A 195 1.39 -30.40 -7.68
CA LEU A 195 1.70 -29.86 -9.01
C LEU A 195 1.08 -30.72 -10.10
#